data_AF-A0A550C6N1-F1
#
_entry.id   AF-A0A550C6N1-F1
#
_cell.length_a   1.000
_cell.length_b   1.000
_cell.length_c   1.000
_cell.angle_alpha   90.00
_cell.angle_beta   90.00
_cell.angle_gamma   90.00
#
_symmetry.space_group_name_H-M   'P 1'
#
loop_
_entity.id
_entity.type
_entity.pdbx_description
1 polymer ?
#
loop_
_entity_poly.entity_id
_entity_poly.type
_entity_poly.pdbx_seq_one_letter_code
_entity_poly.pdbx_strand_id
1 'polypeptide(L)' 'MYKFAFLAIAALSFVVGQASAATLLADNPVDACNGSNHYGEGHDCAFKSADGTAEGICHKDGSGVLVCVPN' A
#
# COMPACT_ATOMS: atom_id res chain seq x y z
N MET A 1 41.31 44.09 3.61
CA MET A 1 39.86 44.18 3.35
C MET A 1 39.40 42.85 2.77
N TYR A 2 38.95 41.91 3.60
CA TYR A 2 38.36 40.67 3.12
C TYR A 2 36.84 40.84 3.23
N LYS A 3 36.18 41.08 2.10
CA LYS A 3 34.73 41.17 2.05
C LYS A 3 34.23 39.75 1.82
N PHE A 4 33.98 39.03 2.91
CA PHE A 4 33.37 37.70 2.85
C PHE A 4 31.93 37.85 2.36
N ALA A 5 31.77 37.68 1.06
CA ALA A 5 30.50 37.33 0.45
C ALA A 5 30.19 35.88 0.87
N PHE A 6 29.13 35.68 1.63
CA PHE A 6 28.49 34.37 1.71
C PHE A 6 26.98 34.58 1.59
N LEU A 7 26.50 34.14 0.43
CA LEU A 7 25.12 34.10 -0.01
C LEU A 7 24.25 33.42 1.05
N ALA A 8 23.26 34.14 1.57
CA ALA A 8 22.19 33.55 2.37
C ALA A 8 21.32 32.70 1.41
N ILE A 9 21.69 31.42 1.26
CA ILE A 9 20.92 30.45 0.51
C ILE A 9 19.61 30.24 1.26
N ALA A 10 18.52 30.72 0.68
CA ALA A 10 17.17 30.51 1.15
C ALA A 10 16.91 29.00 1.27
N ALA A 11 16.76 28.53 2.51
CA ALA A 11 16.32 27.18 2.81
C ALA A 11 14.82 27.05 2.47
N LEU A 12 14.54 26.90 1.17
CA LEU A 12 13.22 26.53 0.68
C LEU A 12 13.14 25.00 0.64
N SER A 13 12.13 24.50 1.35
CA SER A 13 11.38 23.27 1.03
C SER A 13 12.03 21.95 1.37
N PHE A 14 11.46 21.24 2.36
CA PHE A 14 11.15 19.80 2.25
C PHE A 14 10.02 19.45 3.23
N VAL A 15 8.81 19.97 2.99
CA VAL A 15 7.61 19.30 3.52
C VAL A 15 7.30 18.15 2.58
N VAL A 16 7.97 17.01 2.80
CA VAL A 16 7.55 15.74 2.21
C VAL A 16 6.31 15.32 3.00
N GLY A 17 5.14 15.73 2.51
CA GLY A 17 3.87 15.21 3.00
C GLY A 17 3.87 13.71 2.79
N GLN A 18 4.02 12.95 3.88
CA GLN A 18 3.73 11.52 3.87
C GLN A 18 2.24 11.38 3.63
N ALA A 19 1.85 11.20 2.37
CA ALA A 19 0.54 10.68 2.04
C ALA A 19 0.53 9.25 2.58
N SER A 20 0.01 9.08 3.80
CA SER A 20 -0.40 7.77 4.29
C SER A 20 -1.40 7.25 3.26
N ALA A 21 -0.97 6.32 2.42
CA ALA A 21 -1.87 5.60 1.54
C ALA A 21 -2.86 4.87 2.46
N ALA A 22 -4.03 5.48 2.68
CA ALA A 22 -5.18 4.78 3.18
C ALA A 22 -5.57 3.80 2.07
N THR A 23 -4.89 2.66 2.03
CA THR A 23 -5.33 1.51 1.24
C THR A 23 -6.78 1.29 1.63
N LEU A 24 -7.69 1.39 0.67
CA LEU A 24 -9.04 0.92 0.84
C LEU A 24 -8.92 -0.61 0.94
N LEU A 25 -8.71 -1.12 2.16
CA LEU A 25 -8.64 -2.56 2.39
C LEU A 25 -9.98 -3.18 2.01
N ALA A 26 -9.92 -4.31 1.33
CA ALA A 26 -11.11 -5.10 1.05
C ALA A 26 -11.76 -5.62 2.35
N ASP A 27 -13.07 -5.81 2.31
CA ASP A 27 -13.83 -6.27 3.48
C ASP A 27 -13.70 -7.78 3.74
N ASN A 28 -13.27 -8.57 2.76
CA ASN A 28 -13.10 -10.02 2.89
C ASN A 28 -11.97 -10.54 1.94
N PRO A 29 -11.45 -11.75 2.16
CA PRO A 29 -10.34 -12.28 1.37
C PRO A 29 -10.67 -12.53 -0.11
N VAL A 30 -11.94 -12.69 -0.47
CA VAL A 30 -12.36 -12.84 -1.88
C VAL A 30 -12.27 -11.49 -2.58
N ASP A 31 -12.84 -10.43 -1.98
CA ASP A 31 -12.83 -9.07 -2.53
C ASP A 31 -11.42 -8.47 -2.59
N ALA A 32 -10.53 -8.91 -1.71
CA ALA A 32 -9.12 -8.54 -1.74
C ALA A 32 -8.43 -8.91 -3.05
N CYS A 33 -8.92 -9.95 -3.71
CA CYS A 33 -8.37 -10.49 -4.95
C CYS A 33 -9.27 -10.21 -6.17
N ASN A 34 -10.59 -10.31 -6.00
CA ASN A 34 -11.58 -10.19 -7.08
C ASN A 34 -12.31 -8.83 -7.08
N GLY A 35 -11.96 -7.90 -6.19
CA GLY A 35 -12.56 -6.58 -6.13
C GLY A 35 -12.15 -5.69 -7.31
N SER A 36 -12.22 -4.36 -7.13
CA SER A 36 -12.09 -3.39 -8.23
C SER A 36 -10.83 -3.51 -9.09
N ASN A 37 -9.73 -4.06 -8.54
CA ASN A 37 -8.46 -4.21 -9.26
C ASN A 37 -8.31 -5.55 -10.01
N HIS A 38 -9.24 -6.51 -9.83
CA HIS A 38 -9.20 -7.86 -10.43
C HIS A 38 -7.80 -8.48 -10.46
N TYR A 39 -7.21 -8.65 -9.27
CA TYR A 39 -5.86 -9.21 -9.15
C TYR A 39 -5.82 -10.66 -9.64
N GLY A 40 -4.68 -11.05 -10.20
CA GLY A 40 -4.41 -12.41 -10.65
C GLY A 40 -3.78 -13.30 -9.56
N GLU A 41 -3.65 -14.58 -9.85
CA GLU A 41 -2.95 -15.52 -8.96
C GLU A 41 -1.50 -15.06 -8.75
N GLY A 42 -1.05 -15.05 -7.49
CA GLY A 42 0.29 -14.60 -7.11
C GLY A 42 0.42 -13.10 -6.80
N HIS A 43 -0.66 -12.31 -6.90
CA HIS A 43 -0.63 -10.90 -6.49
C HIS A 43 -0.72 -10.74 -4.97
N ASP A 44 -0.03 -9.72 -4.46
CA ASP A 44 -0.18 -9.26 -3.09
C ASP A 44 -1.61 -8.76 -2.83
N CYS A 45 -2.18 -9.16 -1.70
CA CYS A 45 -3.52 -8.80 -1.27
C CYS A 45 -3.55 -8.42 0.21
N ALA A 46 -4.47 -7.52 0.56
CA ALA A 46 -4.71 -7.11 1.93
C ALA A 46 -6.21 -6.93 2.18
N PHE A 47 -6.69 -7.44 3.31
CA PHE A 47 -8.10 -7.34 3.70
C PHE A 47 -8.28 -7.14 5.19
N LYS A 48 -9.46 -6.63 5.57
CA LYS A 48 -9.86 -6.48 6.96
C LYS A 48 -10.13 -7.85 7.58
N SER A 49 -9.37 -8.18 8.61
CA SER A 49 -9.58 -9.34 9.47
C SER A 49 -10.01 -8.88 10.87
N ALA A 50 -10.50 -9.82 11.69
CA ALA A 50 -10.87 -9.54 13.07
C ALA A 50 -9.70 -8.95 13.89
N ASP A 51 -8.47 -9.39 13.57
CA ASP A 51 -7.23 -8.94 14.21
C ASP A 51 -6.61 -7.67 13.57
N GLY A 52 -7.28 -7.08 12.58
CA GLY A 52 -6.84 -5.86 11.89
C GLY A 52 -6.68 -6.04 10.39
N THR A 53 -5.46 -5.89 9.89
CA THR A 53 -5.15 -6.07 8.46
C THR A 53 -4.47 -7.43 8.27
N ALA A 54 -5.04 -8.29 7.44
CA ALA A 54 -4.39 -9.50 6.98
C ALA A 54 -3.78 -9.26 5.61
N GLU A 55 -2.48 -9.47 5.49
CA GLU A 55 -1.71 -9.38 4.24
C GLU A 55 -1.34 -10.78 3.77
N GLY A 56 -1.35 -10.99 2.46
CA GLY A 56 -1.16 -12.31 1.89
C GLY A 56 -1.02 -12.29 0.38
N ILE A 57 -1.23 -13.45 -0.24
CA ILE A 57 -1.16 -13.64 -1.69
C ILE A 57 -2.47 -14.23 -2.21
N CYS A 58 -2.93 -13.74 -3.36
CA CYS A 58 -4.08 -14.30 -4.05
C CYS A 58 -3.79 -15.69 -4.62
N HIS A 59 -4.57 -16.69 -4.20
CA HIS A 59 -4.48 -18.06 -4.69
C HIS A 59 -5.86 -18.60 -5.07
N LYS A 60 -5.93 -19.54 -6.02
CA LYS A 60 -7.20 -20.20 -6.34
C LYS A 60 -7.53 -21.24 -5.29
N ASP A 61 -8.74 -21.19 -4.75
CA ASP A 61 -9.26 -22.27 -3.92
C ASP A 61 -9.61 -23.51 -4.77
N GLY A 62 -10.03 -24.60 -4.12
CA GLY A 62 -10.45 -25.83 -4.80
C GLY A 62 -11.67 -25.67 -5.72
N SER A 63 -12.40 -24.55 -5.60
CA SER A 63 -13.53 -24.17 -6.45
C SER A 63 -13.12 -23.29 -7.63
N GLY A 64 -11.85 -22.87 -7.71
CA GLY A 64 -11.32 -22.01 -8.76
C GLY A 64 -11.53 -20.51 -8.52
N VAL A 65 -12.02 -20.10 -7.34
CA VAL A 65 -12.20 -18.71 -6.94
C VAL A 65 -10.89 -18.18 -6.37
N LEU A 66 -10.49 -16.97 -6.76
CA LEU A 66 -9.31 -16.34 -6.19
C LEU A 66 -9.61 -15.90 -4.75
N VAL A 67 -8.77 -16.28 -3.79
CA VAL A 67 -8.89 -15.90 -2.38
C VAL A 67 -7.55 -15.41 -1.88
N CYS A 68 -7.57 -14.38 -1.04
CA CYS A 68 -6.38 -13.90 -0.36
C CYS A 68 -6.01 -14.87 0.76
N VAL A 69 -4.83 -15.49 0.65
CA VAL A 69 -4.29 -16.40 1.67
C VAL A 69 -3.23 -15.63 2.47
N PRO A 70 -3.48 -15.36 3.78
CA PRO A 70 -2.49 -14.70 4.63
C PRO A 70 -1.20 -15.50 4.75
N ASN A 71 -0.06 -14.81 4.87
CA ASN A 71 1.24 -15.43 5.17
C ASN A 71 1.40 -15.79 6.65
#